data_AF-A0A699S7Z3-F1
#
_entry.id   AF-A0A699S7Z3-F1
#
_cell.length_a   1.000
_cell.length_b   1.000
_cell.length_c   1.000
_cell.angle_alpha   90.00
_cell.angle_beta   90.00
_cell.angle_gamma   90.00
#
_symmetry.space_group_name_H-M   'P 1'
#
loop_
_entity.id
_entity.type
_entity.pdbx_description
1 polymer ?
#
loop_
_entity_poly.entity_id
_entity_poly.type
_entity_poly.pdbx_seq_one_letter_code
_entity_poly.pdbx_strand_id
1 'polypeptide(L)' 'MCKSKIMGVNVEDGKIQNAASKLGCPVLKTPFTYLGMKVGKNMSRKKAWKEVVDK' A
#
# COMPACT_ATOMS: atom_id res chain seq x y z
N MET A 1 -6.17 15.87 -7.08
CA MET A 1 -5.66 14.49 -6.98
C MET A 1 -4.31 14.50 -6.27
N CYS A 2 -4.09 13.66 -5.26
CA CYS A 2 -2.75 13.51 -4.67
C CYS A 2 -1.88 12.61 -5.56
N LYS A 3 -0.72 13.12 -6.00
CA LYS A 3 0.19 12.42 -6.93
C LYS A 3 0.96 11.28 -6.25
N SER A 4 1.27 11.44 -4.97
CA SER A 4 2.01 10.46 -4.17
C SER A 4 1.23 10.06 -2.91
N LYS A 5 1.64 8.94 -2.31
CA LYS A 5 1.15 8.45 -1.02
C LYS A 5 2.34 7.96 -0.19
N ILE A 6 2.28 8.09 1.13
CA ILE A 6 3.36 7.64 2.03
C ILE A 6 2.95 6.38 2.80
N MET A 7 3.89 5.46 3.02
CA MET A 7 3.69 4.27 3.84
C MET A 7 4.84 4.17 4.85
N GLY A 8 4.54 3.78 6.09
CA GLY A 8 5.57 3.46 7.07
C GLY A 8 5.86 1.96 7.11
N VAL A 9 7.14 1.61 7.31
CA VAL A 9 7.61 0.24 7.50
C VAL A 9 8.22 0.15 8.89
N ASN A 10 7.59 -0.62 9.78
CA ASN A 10 7.97 -0.68 11.20
C ASN A 10 7.97 0.72 11.87
N VAL A 11 6.95 1.51 11.57
CA VAL A 11 6.73 2.84 12.14
C VAL A 11 5.31 2.89 12.69
N GLU A 12 5.14 3.50 13.85
CA GLU A 12 3.83 3.73 14.45
C GLU A 12 2.94 4.61 13.56
N ASP A 13 1.65 4.26 13.47
CA ASP A 13 0.66 4.97 12.65
C ASP A 13 0.60 6.48 12.95
N GLY A 14 0.77 6.91 14.21
CA GLY A 14 0.74 8.32 14.59
C GLY A 14 1.82 9.15 13.88
N LYS A 15 3.03 8.59 13.75
CA LYS A 15 4.14 9.24 13.04
C LYS A 15 3.87 9.32 11.53
N ILE A 16 3.29 8.27 10.94
CA ILE A 16 2.95 8.23 9.52
C ILE A 16 1.86 9.25 9.20
N GLN A 17 0.83 9.35 10.04
CA GLN A 17 -0.25 10.32 9.88
C GLN A 17 0.26 11.75 9.98
N ASN A 18 1.12 12.05 10.96
CA ASN A 18 1.73 13.37 11.08
C ASN A 18 2.58 13.72 9.85
N ALA A 19 3.38 12.78 9.34
CA ALA A 19 4.18 12.98 8.13
C ALA A 19 3.30 13.20 6.88
N ALA A 20 2.23 12.42 6.73
CA ALA A 20 1.26 12.55 5.65
C ALA A 20 0.58 13.92 5.65
N SER A 21 0.13 14.40 6.81
CA SER A 21 -0.44 15.73 6.99
C SER A 21 0.55 16.84 6.63
N LYS A 22 1.82 16.73 7.07
CA LYS A 22 2.87 17.71 6.73
C LYS A 22 3.21 17.73 5.24
N LEU A 23 3.19 16.58 4.57
CA LEU A 23 3.47 16.45 3.14
C LEU A 23 2.26 16.75 2.26
N GLY A 24 1.06 16.90 2.84
CA GLY A 24 -0.18 17.07 2.08
C GLY A 24 -0.51 15.86 1.20
N CYS A 25 -0.12 14.65 1.61
CA CYS A 25 -0.34 13.41 0.87
C CYS A 25 -1.06 12.37 1.74
N PRO A 26 -1.82 11.43 1.16
CA PRO A 26 -2.51 10.41 1.93
C PRO A 26 -1.56 9.27 2.33
N VAL A 27 -1.97 8.54 3.37
CA VAL A 27 -1.30 7.32 3.82
C VAL A 27 -1.70 6.14 2.92
N LEU A 28 -0.71 5.38 2.44
CA LEU A 28 -0.89 4.10 1.77
C LEU A 28 -0.86 2.97 2.80
N LYS A 29 -1.85 2.09 2.76
CA LYS A 29 -1.93 0.90 3.61
C LYS A 29 -1.85 -0.37 2.77
N THR A 30 -1.29 -1.43 3.35
CA THR A 30 -1.34 -2.77 2.76
C THR A 30 -2.67 -3.46 3.06
N PRO A 31 -3.18 -4.30 2.14
CA PRO A 31 -2.64 -4.58 0.82
C PRO A 31 -3.01 -3.51 -0.22
N PHE A 32 -2.14 -3.23 -1.18
CA PHE A 32 -2.38 -2.28 -2.29
C PHE A 32 -2.00 -2.87 -3.64
N THR A 33 -2.38 -2.21 -4.75
CA THR A 33 -2.02 -2.65 -6.11
C THR A 33 -0.93 -1.75 -6.68
N TYR A 34 0.14 -2.35 -7.23
CA TYR A 34 1.23 -1.66 -7.92
C TYR A 34 1.55 -2.41 -9.21
N LEU A 35 1.56 -1.69 -10.35
CA LEU A 35 1.78 -2.28 -11.69
C LEU A 35 0.92 -3.53 -11.96
N GLY A 36 -0.34 -3.51 -11.51
CA GLY A 36 -1.26 -4.64 -11.67
C GLY A 36 -1.09 -5.79 -10.68
N MET A 37 -0.07 -5.77 -9.81
CA MET A 37 0.19 -6.79 -8.79
C MET A 37 -0.26 -6.34 -7.40
N LYS A 38 -0.82 -7.25 -6.59
CA LYS A 38 -1.13 -7.01 -5.18
C LYS A 38 0.13 -7.10 -4.31
N VAL A 39 0.44 -6.03 -3.60
CA VAL A 39 1.52 -5.95 -2.60
C VAL A 39 0.93 -6.05 -1.20
N GLY A 40 1.61 -6.77 -0.30
CA GLY A 40 1.19 -6.95 1.09
C GLY A 40 0.15 -8.06 1.33
N LYS A 41 -0.14 -8.89 0.32
CA LYS A 41 -0.84 -10.18 0.51
C LYS A 41 0.19 -11.30 0.73
N ASN A 42 -0.28 -12.45 1.19
CA ASN A 42 0.57 -13.65 1.23
C ASN A 42 0.73 -14.22 -0.19
N MET A 43 1.78 -13.78 -0.87
CA MET A 43 2.08 -14.17 -2.25
C MET A 43 2.55 -15.63 -2.39
N SER A 44 2.71 -16.41 -1.30
CA SER A 44 2.91 -17.86 -1.43
C SER A 44 1.60 -18.61 -1.71
N ARG A 45 0.43 -17.97 -1.51
CA ARG A 45 -0.88 -18.60 -1.74
C ARG A 45 -1.38 -18.32 -3.16
N LYS A 46 -1.81 -19.35 -3.89
CA LYS A 46 -2.46 -19.22 -5.22
C LYS A 46 -3.58 -18.18 -5.23
N LYS A 47 -4.38 -18.11 -4.16
CA LYS A 47 -5.48 -17.12 -4.02
C LYS A 47 -5.02 -15.67 -4.11
N ALA A 48 -3.79 -15.34 -3.69
CA ALA A 48 -3.25 -13.99 -3.78
C ALA A 48 -2.90 -13.57 -5.22
N TRP A 49 -2.71 -14.54 -6.12
CA TRP A 49 -2.40 -14.32 -7.54
C TRP A 49 -3.62 -14.29 -8.45
N LYS A 50 -4.81 -14.62 -7.93
CA LYS A 50 -6.03 -14.77 -8.75
C LYS A 50 -6.31 -13.54 -9.63
N GLU A 51 -6.23 -12.34 -9.06
CA GLU A 51 -6.44 -11.08 -9.79
C GLU A 51 -5.34 -10.74 -10.83
N VAL A 52 -4.17 -11.38 -10.72
CA VAL A 52 -3.05 -11.20 -11.65
C VAL A 52 -3.12 -12.21 -12.80
N VAL A 53 -3.53 -13.45 -12.51
CA VAL A 53 -3.56 -14.57 -13.46
C VAL A 53 -4.86 -14.63 -14.26
N ASP A 54 -6.02 -14.36 -13.65
CA ASP A 54 -7.33 -14.48 -14.30
C ASP A 54 -7.68 -13.24 -15.15
N LYS A 55 -6.68 -12.47 -15.59
CA LYS A 55 -6.84 -11.14 -16.19
C LYS A 55 -6.68 -11.15 -17.70
#